data_AF-A0A1W9UW63-F1
#
_entry.id   AF-A0A1W9UW63-F1
#
_cell.length_a   1.000
_cell.length_b   1.000
_cell.length_c   1.000
_cell.angle_alpha   90.00
_cell.angle_beta   90.00
_cell.angle_gamma   90.00
#
_symmetry.space_group_name_H-M   'P 1'
#
loop_
_entity.id
_entity.type
_entity.pdbx_description
1 polymer ?
#
loop_
_entity_poly.entity_id
_entity_poly.type
_entity_poly.pdbx_seq_one_letter_code
_entity_poly.pdbx_strand_id
1 'polypeptide(L)'
;MATIRPFKGVRYNPDKIDDLSAVISQPYDRVRHGLQDKYYAQSRYSIVRIIKGKEQAGDDEKNNVYTRARDYFNAWLQQGILMREDRPALYILHQTVTLPDGSKHTRQGMIAAFELARFDEGIVLPHERTLSGPKVDRLNLLRTTEVNFGHIFMLYPGNHINELLGQAIAGLRDSPQLPRRDAGQVPRRPVQRRFQLSHGHSGQHGRSRPRHPTHPPPDPLLHQDGYNSGARDIH
;
A
#
# COMPACT_ATOMS: atom_id res chain seq x y z
N MET A 1 -21.32 -2.24 -12.80
CA MET A 1 -20.39 -3.40 -12.91
C MET A 1 -18.97 -2.86 -12.93
N ALA A 2 -17.97 -3.60 -12.45
CA ALA A 2 -16.58 -3.13 -12.49
C ALA A 2 -16.03 -3.16 -13.92
N THR A 3 -15.50 -2.03 -14.40
CA THR A 3 -14.78 -1.94 -15.68
C THR A 3 -13.28 -1.97 -15.44
N ILE A 4 -12.58 -2.86 -16.15
CA ILE A 4 -11.11 -2.88 -16.19
C ILE A 4 -10.60 -2.71 -17.62
N ARG A 5 -9.38 -2.18 -17.77
CA ARG A 5 -8.72 -2.02 -19.07
C ARG A 5 -7.23 -2.41 -19.02
N PRO A 6 -6.67 -2.99 -20.11
CA PRO A 6 -5.24 -3.14 -20.26
C PRO A 6 -4.57 -1.76 -20.43
N PHE A 7 -3.31 -1.64 -20.03
CA PHE A 7 -2.57 -0.38 -20.11
C PHE A 7 -1.09 -0.60 -20.45
N LYS A 8 -0.42 0.43 -20.98
CA LYS A 8 1.03 0.44 -21.23
C LYS A 8 1.76 0.77 -19.93
N GLY A 9 1.88 -0.23 -19.05
CA GLY A 9 2.58 -0.13 -17.78
C GLY A 9 4.08 0.08 -17.91
N VAL A 10 4.70 0.50 -16.82
CA VAL A 10 6.14 0.72 -16.68
C VAL A 10 6.70 -0.27 -15.66
N ARG A 11 7.80 -0.93 -16.00
CA ARG A 11 8.50 -1.90 -15.13
C ARG A 11 10.01 -1.76 -15.24
N TYR A 12 10.74 -2.38 -14.33
CA TYR A 12 12.19 -2.54 -14.49
C TYR A 12 12.52 -3.35 -15.76
N ASN A 13 13.57 -2.93 -16.45
CA ASN A 13 14.10 -3.60 -17.61
C ASN A 13 15.00 -4.79 -17.16
N PRO A 14 14.66 -6.04 -17.51
CA PRO A 14 15.47 -7.21 -17.15
C PRO A 14 16.87 -7.17 -17.75
N ASP A 15 17.07 -6.50 -18.89
CA ASP A 15 18.39 -6.37 -19.55
C ASP A 15 19.32 -5.37 -18.83
N LYS A 16 18.81 -4.70 -17.79
CA LYS A 16 19.56 -3.75 -16.93
C LYS A 16 19.53 -4.12 -15.45
N ILE A 17 18.62 -5.01 -15.03
CA ILE A 17 18.36 -5.37 -13.64
C ILE A 17 18.25 -6.89 -13.53
N ASP A 18 19.38 -7.53 -13.24
CA ASP A 18 19.49 -9.00 -13.14
C ASP A 18 18.71 -9.59 -11.96
N ASP A 19 18.52 -8.80 -10.88
CA ASP A 19 17.75 -9.17 -9.70
C ASP A 19 16.76 -8.06 -9.31
N LEU A 20 15.48 -8.34 -9.50
CA LEU A 20 14.39 -7.46 -9.06
C LEU A 20 14.38 -7.30 -7.53
N SER A 21 14.83 -8.29 -6.76
CA SER A 21 14.86 -8.24 -5.29
C SER A 21 15.78 -7.14 -4.74
N ALA A 22 16.78 -6.73 -5.53
CA ALA A 22 17.70 -5.64 -5.21
C ALA A 22 17.10 -4.24 -5.41
N VAL A 23 16.02 -4.09 -6.19
CA VAL A 23 15.43 -2.79 -6.54
C VAL A 23 14.00 -2.57 -6.04
N ILE A 24 13.26 -3.64 -5.73
CA ILE A 24 11.94 -3.51 -5.11
C ILE A 24 12.04 -3.28 -3.59
N SER A 25 10.92 -2.91 -2.96
CA SER A 25 10.84 -2.72 -1.52
C SER A 25 9.52 -3.25 -0.96
N GLN A 26 9.42 -3.26 0.38
CA GLN A 26 8.10 -3.29 1.01
C GLN A 26 7.28 -2.03 0.63
N PRO A 27 5.94 -2.08 0.77
CA PRO A 27 5.08 -0.90 0.65
C PRO A 27 5.53 0.28 1.53
N TYR A 28 5.26 1.51 1.10
CA TYR A 28 5.82 2.74 1.70
C TYR A 28 5.49 2.90 3.19
N ASP A 29 4.32 2.46 3.66
CA ASP A 29 3.87 2.43 5.06
C ASP A 29 4.62 1.40 5.94
N ARG A 30 5.33 0.48 5.29
CA ARG A 30 6.18 -0.53 5.93
C ARG A 30 7.66 -0.14 5.91
N VAL A 31 8.05 0.93 5.19
CA VAL A 31 9.42 1.45 5.16
C VAL A 31 9.68 2.35 6.38
N ARG A 32 10.07 1.72 7.49
CA ARG A 32 10.34 2.36 8.80
C ARG A 32 11.53 1.69 9.49
N HIS A 33 12.01 2.27 10.60
CA HIS A 33 13.12 1.74 11.42
C HIS A 33 14.43 1.52 10.62
N GLY A 34 14.92 2.56 9.94
CA GLY A 34 16.16 2.53 9.15
C GLY A 34 16.10 1.69 7.87
N LEU A 35 14.94 1.15 7.51
CA LEU A 35 14.79 0.33 6.30
C LEU A 35 14.96 1.16 5.01
N GLN A 36 14.63 2.47 5.06
CA GLN A 36 14.88 3.40 3.95
C GLN A 36 16.38 3.45 3.59
N ASP A 37 17.27 3.59 4.59
CA ASP A 37 18.72 3.61 4.41
C ASP A 37 19.23 2.31 3.82
N LYS A 38 18.73 1.17 4.31
CA LYS A 38 19.08 -0.16 3.80
C LYS A 38 18.74 -0.29 2.32
N TYR A 39 17.54 0.13 1.90
CA TYR A 39 17.15 0.13 0.49
C TYR A 39 17.99 1.10 -0.36
N TYR A 40 18.33 2.28 0.17
CA TYR A 40 19.22 3.24 -0.50
C TYR A 40 20.63 2.69 -0.73
N ALA A 41 21.16 1.93 0.24
CA ALA A 41 22.47 1.27 0.17
C ALA A 41 22.44 -0.01 -0.70
N GLN A 42 21.32 -0.73 -0.72
CA GLN A 42 21.15 -1.95 -1.52
C GLN A 42 21.18 -1.66 -3.03
N SER A 43 20.59 -0.54 -3.49
CA SER A 43 20.68 -0.15 -4.90
C SER A 43 20.49 1.35 -5.17
N ARG A 44 21.26 1.87 -6.13
CA ARG A 44 21.03 3.19 -6.76
C ARG A 44 19.69 3.29 -7.49
N TYR A 45 19.10 2.15 -7.84
CA TYR A 45 17.81 2.04 -8.54
C TYR A 45 16.67 1.52 -7.64
N SER A 46 16.85 1.51 -6.31
CA SER A 46 15.80 1.07 -5.38
C SER A 46 14.58 1.98 -5.44
N ILE A 47 13.40 1.39 -5.68
CA ILE A 47 12.10 2.06 -5.86
C ILE A 47 11.73 2.99 -4.70
N VAL A 48 12.30 2.78 -3.51
CA VAL A 48 12.16 3.66 -2.33
C VAL A 48 12.55 5.09 -2.64
N ARG A 49 13.52 5.32 -3.54
CA ARG A 49 13.92 6.66 -4.00
C ARG A 49 12.76 7.46 -4.63
N ILE A 50 11.76 6.76 -5.15
CA ILE A 50 10.52 7.31 -5.70
C ILE A 50 9.38 7.22 -4.67
N ILE A 51 9.09 6.04 -4.11
CA ILE A 51 7.88 5.84 -3.31
C ILE A 51 7.98 6.33 -1.87
N LYS A 52 9.19 6.52 -1.33
CA LYS A 52 9.45 7.07 0.01
C LYS A 52 10.86 7.67 0.03
N GLY A 53 11.04 8.75 -0.73
CA GLY A 53 12.31 9.48 -0.85
C GLY A 53 12.79 10.04 0.50
N LYS A 54 14.10 10.31 0.58
CA LYS A 54 14.70 11.01 1.73
C LYS A 54 14.41 12.51 1.67
N GLU A 55 13.89 13.03 2.77
CA GLU A 55 13.88 14.46 3.07
C GLU A 55 15.32 14.97 3.20
N GLN A 56 15.55 16.22 2.80
CA GLN A 56 16.87 16.87 2.83
C GLN A 56 16.77 18.24 3.50
N ALA A 57 17.88 18.68 4.11
CA ALA A 57 17.98 20.04 4.61
C ALA A 57 17.88 21.01 3.42
N GLY A 58 16.94 21.96 3.48
CA GLY A 58 16.62 22.85 2.37
C GLY A 58 15.53 22.34 1.43
N ASP A 59 14.78 21.28 1.80
CA ASP A 59 13.55 20.92 1.07
C ASP A 59 12.50 22.04 1.14
N ASP A 60 11.95 22.41 -0.02
CA ASP A 60 10.93 23.44 -0.18
C ASP A 60 9.81 23.00 -1.16
N GLU A 61 8.93 23.90 -1.58
CA GLU A 61 7.84 23.59 -2.52
C GLU A 61 8.33 23.16 -3.92
N LYS A 62 9.53 23.58 -4.33
CA LYS A 62 10.10 23.38 -5.68
C LYS A 62 11.12 22.24 -5.72
N ASN A 63 11.84 21.99 -4.64
CA ASN A 63 12.81 20.91 -4.47
C ASN A 63 12.50 20.12 -3.21
N ASN A 64 11.92 18.93 -3.36
CA ASN A 64 11.55 18.05 -2.26
C ASN A 64 11.53 16.58 -2.70
N VAL A 65 11.10 15.71 -1.79
CA VAL A 65 10.96 14.26 -2.04
C VAL A 65 10.14 13.92 -3.28
N TYR A 66 9.12 14.70 -3.65
CA TYR A 66 8.24 14.42 -4.79
C TYR A 66 8.87 14.87 -6.12
N THR A 67 9.51 16.03 -6.16
CA THR A 67 10.20 16.48 -7.38
C THR A 67 11.43 15.61 -7.66
N ARG A 68 12.18 15.22 -6.63
CA ARG A 68 13.24 14.19 -6.77
C ARG A 68 12.70 12.82 -7.21
N ALA A 69 11.51 12.41 -6.75
CA ALA A 69 10.88 11.17 -7.22
C ALA A 69 10.52 11.20 -8.71
N ARG A 70 9.99 12.32 -9.22
CA ARG A 70 9.76 12.57 -10.66
C ARG A 70 11.07 12.51 -11.43
N ASP A 71 12.11 13.16 -10.93
CA ASP A 71 13.39 13.26 -11.62
C ASP A 71 14.10 11.89 -11.69
N TYR A 72 14.02 11.08 -10.61
CA TYR A 72 14.44 9.67 -10.66
C TYR A 72 13.64 8.86 -11.67
N PHE A 73 12.31 8.96 -11.68
CA PHE A 73 11.46 8.22 -12.62
C PHE A 73 11.80 8.53 -14.08
N ASN A 74 11.90 9.82 -14.42
CA ASN A 74 12.23 10.30 -15.76
C ASN A 74 13.65 9.88 -16.17
N ALA A 75 14.64 10.04 -15.28
CA ALA A 75 16.01 9.61 -15.56
C ALA A 75 16.11 8.10 -15.76
N TRP A 76 15.37 7.29 -15.00
CA TRP A 76 15.38 5.83 -15.13
C TRP A 76 14.70 5.35 -16.41
N LEU A 77 13.65 6.03 -16.88
CA LEU A 77 13.09 5.81 -18.22
C LEU A 77 14.09 6.14 -19.32
N GLN A 78 14.72 7.33 -19.27
CA GLN A 78 15.72 7.76 -20.26
C GLN A 78 16.96 6.84 -20.30
N GLN A 79 17.38 6.32 -19.14
CA GLN A 79 18.49 5.36 -19.02
C GLN A 79 18.09 3.92 -19.38
N GLY A 80 16.82 3.64 -19.68
CA GLY A 80 16.29 2.30 -19.95
C GLY A 80 16.33 1.35 -18.75
N ILE A 81 16.46 1.88 -17.52
CA ILE A 81 16.36 1.12 -16.26
C ILE A 81 14.91 0.77 -15.97
N LEU A 82 14.01 1.71 -16.25
CA LEU A 82 12.59 1.46 -16.42
C LEU A 82 12.28 1.40 -17.92
N MET A 83 11.40 0.49 -18.31
CA MET A 83 10.85 0.39 -19.66
C MET A 83 9.32 0.47 -19.61
N ARG A 84 8.72 1.03 -20.66
CA ARG A 84 7.26 1.04 -20.86
C ARG A 84 6.89 -0.03 -21.89
N GLU A 85 5.79 -0.74 -21.67
CA GLU A 85 5.32 -1.72 -22.67
C GLU A 85 4.84 -1.04 -23.96
N ASP A 86 5.21 -1.60 -25.11
CA ASP A 86 4.81 -1.10 -26.43
C ASP A 86 3.31 -1.25 -26.69
N ARG A 87 2.67 -2.25 -26.08
CA ARG A 87 1.25 -2.60 -26.24
C ARG A 87 0.55 -2.62 -24.88
N PRO A 88 -0.73 -2.21 -24.80
CA PRO A 88 -1.50 -2.35 -23.57
C PRO A 88 -1.61 -3.82 -23.15
N ALA A 89 -1.38 -4.11 -21.87
CA ALA A 89 -1.47 -5.46 -21.31
C ALA A 89 -2.26 -5.50 -19.99
N LEU A 90 -2.71 -6.70 -19.62
CA LEU A 90 -3.04 -7.06 -18.23
C LEU A 90 -1.84 -7.82 -17.67
N TYR A 91 -1.40 -7.50 -16.46
CA TYR A 91 -0.20 -8.11 -15.87
C TYR A 91 -0.60 -9.17 -14.86
N ILE A 92 -0.25 -10.44 -15.12
CA ILE A 92 -0.59 -11.55 -14.21
C ILE A 92 0.37 -11.56 -13.03
N LEU A 93 -0.17 -11.61 -11.82
CA LEU A 93 0.56 -11.54 -10.56
C LEU A 93 0.41 -12.85 -9.78
N HIS A 94 1.51 -13.58 -9.62
CA HIS A 94 1.60 -14.71 -8.69
C HIS A 94 2.40 -14.29 -7.46
N GLN A 95 1.84 -14.51 -6.27
CA GLN A 95 2.49 -14.22 -4.99
C GLN A 95 2.47 -15.48 -4.12
N THR A 96 3.60 -16.19 -4.08
CA THR A 96 3.79 -17.32 -3.16
C THR A 96 4.33 -16.82 -1.82
N VAL A 97 3.67 -17.19 -0.74
CA VAL A 97 4.06 -16.87 0.64
C VAL A 97 4.21 -18.17 1.42
N THR A 98 5.33 -18.32 2.13
CA THR A 98 5.50 -19.38 3.14
C THR A 98 4.92 -18.90 4.46
N LEU A 99 4.01 -19.66 5.05
CA LEU A 99 3.39 -19.38 6.34
C LEU A 99 4.29 -19.86 7.50
N PRO A 100 4.00 -19.47 8.77
CA PRO A 100 4.80 -19.86 9.93
C PRO A 100 4.90 -21.37 10.20
N ASP A 101 3.96 -22.16 9.65
CA ASP A 101 3.96 -23.63 9.70
C ASP A 101 4.78 -24.30 8.58
N GLY A 102 5.40 -23.50 7.69
CA GLY A 102 6.16 -23.97 6.54
C GLY A 102 5.32 -24.26 5.29
N SER A 103 3.98 -24.19 5.36
CA SER A 103 3.11 -24.34 4.19
C SER A 103 3.31 -23.20 3.19
N LYS A 104 3.15 -23.48 1.89
CA LYS A 104 3.26 -22.48 0.81
C LYS A 104 1.90 -22.20 0.21
N HIS A 105 1.45 -20.96 0.29
CA HIS A 105 0.21 -20.51 -0.36
C HIS A 105 0.54 -19.57 -1.52
N THR A 106 -0.01 -19.85 -2.70
CA THR A 106 0.11 -18.96 -3.86
C THR A 106 -1.20 -18.23 -4.09
N ARG A 107 -1.17 -16.89 -4.02
CA ARG A 107 -2.25 -16.05 -4.51
C ARG A 107 -2.00 -15.71 -5.98
N GLN A 108 -3.02 -15.91 -6.81
CA GLN A 108 -3.05 -15.45 -8.20
C GLN A 108 -3.90 -14.19 -8.30
N GLY A 109 -3.69 -13.41 -9.35
CA GLY A 109 -4.43 -12.19 -9.63
C GLY A 109 -3.89 -11.48 -10.87
N MET A 110 -4.40 -10.29 -11.14
CA MET A 110 -3.95 -9.45 -12.24
C MET A 110 -3.90 -7.97 -11.84
N ILE A 111 -3.06 -7.21 -12.52
CA ILE A 111 -3.00 -5.75 -12.44
C ILE A 111 -3.60 -5.20 -13.74
N ALA A 112 -4.58 -4.32 -13.58
CA ALA A 112 -5.32 -3.66 -14.65
C ALA A 112 -5.58 -2.20 -14.28
N ALA A 113 -5.85 -1.35 -15.27
CA ALA A 113 -6.50 -0.06 -14.98
C ALA A 113 -7.96 -0.33 -14.59
N PHE A 114 -8.47 0.37 -13.58
CA PHE A 114 -9.83 0.25 -13.07
C PHE A 114 -10.56 1.59 -13.22
N GLU A 115 -11.80 1.56 -13.70
CA GLU A 115 -12.62 2.77 -13.87
C GLU A 115 -13.09 3.29 -12.51
N LEU A 116 -12.89 4.58 -12.24
CA LEU A 116 -13.32 5.18 -10.97
C LEU A 116 -14.85 5.18 -10.87
N ALA A 117 -15.37 4.44 -9.91
CA ALA A 117 -16.78 4.43 -9.55
C ALA A 117 -17.03 5.30 -8.31
N ARG A 118 -18.23 5.88 -8.21
CA ARG A 118 -18.66 6.61 -7.00
C ARG A 118 -19.09 5.60 -5.94
N PHE A 119 -18.90 5.91 -4.65
CA PHE A 119 -19.18 4.95 -3.57
C PHE A 119 -20.67 4.57 -3.47
N ASP A 120 -21.58 5.48 -3.84
CA ASP A 120 -23.03 5.26 -3.88
C ASP A 120 -23.48 4.34 -5.03
N GLU A 121 -22.62 4.06 -6.01
CA GLU A 121 -22.89 3.08 -7.08
C GLU A 121 -22.68 1.63 -6.62
N GLY A 122 -22.08 1.41 -5.44
CA GLY A 122 -21.85 0.08 -4.87
C GLY A 122 -20.86 -0.81 -5.63
N ILE A 123 -20.22 -0.30 -6.69
CA ILE A 123 -19.27 -1.06 -7.54
C ILE A 123 -17.97 -1.38 -6.80
N VAL A 124 -17.50 -0.46 -5.95
CA VAL A 124 -16.33 -0.63 -5.09
C VAL A 124 -16.74 -0.42 -3.64
N LEU A 125 -16.62 -1.47 -2.83
CA LEU A 125 -16.93 -1.41 -1.40
C LEU A 125 -15.66 -1.02 -0.61
N PRO A 126 -15.64 0.11 0.10
CA PRO A 126 -14.52 0.49 0.95
C PRO A 126 -14.45 -0.41 2.18
N HIS A 127 -13.25 -0.87 2.54
CA HIS A 127 -13.02 -1.78 3.68
C HIS A 127 -12.19 -1.17 4.82
N GLU A 128 -11.79 0.11 4.73
CA GLU A 128 -11.03 0.81 5.76
C GLU A 128 -11.30 2.33 5.75
N ARG A 129 -11.24 2.99 6.93
CA ARG A 129 -11.19 4.46 7.04
C ARG A 129 -9.76 4.94 6.81
N THR A 130 -9.50 5.45 5.62
CA THR A 130 -8.16 5.88 5.19
C THR A 130 -7.72 7.22 5.83
N LEU A 131 -6.51 7.24 6.40
CA LEU A 131 -5.93 8.39 7.12
C LEU A 131 -5.60 9.58 6.19
N SER A 132 -5.71 10.81 6.71
CA SER A 132 -5.48 12.05 5.94
C SER A 132 -4.04 12.25 5.47
N GLY A 133 -3.05 12.05 6.35
CA GLY A 133 -1.62 12.19 6.02
C GLY A 133 -1.18 11.34 4.82
N PRO A 134 -1.36 10.00 4.87
CA PRO A 134 -1.05 9.11 3.74
C PRO A 134 -1.78 9.46 2.44
N LYS A 135 -3.02 9.97 2.50
CA LYS A 135 -3.74 10.46 1.30
C LYS A 135 -3.01 11.63 0.64
N VAL A 136 -2.64 12.65 1.43
CA VAL A 136 -1.98 13.86 0.92
C VAL A 136 -0.60 13.50 0.36
N ASP A 137 0.18 12.69 1.07
CA ASP A 137 1.50 12.20 0.62
C ASP A 137 1.41 11.42 -0.70
N ARG A 138 0.46 10.49 -0.84
CA ARG A 138 0.24 9.76 -2.11
C ARG A 138 -0.29 10.66 -3.24
N LEU A 139 -1.17 11.61 -2.93
CA LEU A 139 -1.70 12.56 -3.92
C LEU A 139 -0.62 13.51 -4.44
N ASN A 140 0.28 13.98 -3.57
CA ASN A 140 1.40 14.82 -3.96
C ASN A 140 2.38 14.04 -4.85
N LEU A 141 2.74 12.81 -4.48
CA LEU A 141 3.55 11.94 -5.34
C LEU A 141 2.90 11.73 -6.72
N LEU A 142 1.60 11.40 -6.76
CA LEU A 142 0.85 11.20 -8.00
C LEU A 142 0.82 12.46 -8.86
N ARG A 143 0.56 13.64 -8.27
CA ARG A 143 0.52 14.92 -8.98
C ARG A 143 1.88 15.33 -9.54
N THR A 144 2.98 15.09 -8.82
CA THR A 144 4.32 15.51 -9.25
C THR A 144 4.94 14.56 -10.27
N THR A 145 4.55 13.27 -10.26
CA THR A 145 5.11 12.23 -11.14
C THR A 145 4.20 11.82 -12.29
N GLU A 146 2.91 12.14 -12.21
CA GLU A 146 1.83 11.65 -13.09
C GLU A 146 1.72 10.12 -13.16
N VAL A 147 2.23 9.41 -12.15
CA VAL A 147 2.34 7.94 -12.12
C VAL A 147 1.80 7.39 -10.80
N ASN A 148 0.99 6.33 -10.88
CA ASN A 148 0.57 5.59 -9.71
C ASN A 148 1.58 4.46 -9.37
N PHE A 149 2.29 4.60 -8.26
CA PHE A 149 3.19 3.58 -7.71
C PHE A 149 2.54 2.67 -6.65
N GLY A 150 1.25 2.89 -6.32
CA GLY A 150 0.50 2.12 -5.33
C GLY A 150 -0.65 1.33 -5.95
N HIS A 151 -0.46 0.02 -6.12
CA HIS A 151 -1.58 -0.85 -6.51
C HIS A 151 -2.63 -0.92 -5.38
N ILE A 152 -3.88 -0.64 -5.72
CA ILE A 152 -5.02 -0.92 -4.83
C ILE A 152 -5.28 -2.42 -4.90
N PHE A 153 -5.31 -3.07 -3.74
CA PHE A 153 -5.65 -4.48 -3.65
C PHE A 153 -7.17 -4.66 -3.65
N MET A 154 -7.69 -5.49 -4.56
CA MET A 154 -9.11 -5.78 -4.70
C MET A 154 -9.34 -7.29 -4.68
N LEU A 155 -10.49 -7.69 -4.16
CA LEU A 155 -10.98 -9.07 -4.17
C LEU A 155 -12.21 -9.15 -5.08
N TYR A 156 -12.35 -10.27 -5.78
CA TYR A 156 -13.51 -10.60 -6.61
C TYR A 156 -13.98 -12.02 -6.29
N PRO A 157 -15.27 -12.35 -6.49
CA PRO A 157 -15.80 -13.68 -6.19
C PRO A 157 -15.47 -14.69 -7.31
N GLY A 158 -15.34 -15.96 -6.92
CA GLY A 158 -15.23 -17.11 -7.83
C GLY A 158 -13.82 -17.36 -8.40
N ASN A 159 -13.66 -18.52 -9.04
CA ASN A 159 -12.38 -19.00 -9.57
C ASN A 159 -12.20 -18.82 -11.08
N HIS A 160 -13.24 -18.45 -11.82
CA HIS A 160 -13.22 -18.42 -13.29
C HIS A 160 -12.11 -17.52 -13.86
N ILE A 161 -11.84 -16.37 -13.22
CA ILE A 161 -10.73 -15.50 -13.62
C ILE A 161 -9.38 -16.20 -13.41
N ASN A 162 -9.19 -16.96 -12.33
CA ASN A 162 -7.95 -17.72 -12.09
C ASN A 162 -7.74 -18.82 -13.14
N GLU A 163 -8.81 -19.45 -13.65
CA GLU A 163 -8.75 -20.41 -14.75
C GLU A 163 -8.25 -19.76 -16.05
N LEU A 164 -8.83 -18.60 -16.41
CA LEU A 164 -8.41 -17.81 -17.58
C LEU A 164 -6.94 -17.34 -17.46
N LEU A 165 -6.53 -16.87 -16.28
CA LEU A 165 -5.14 -16.51 -16.00
C LEU A 165 -4.20 -17.72 -16.09
N GLY A 166 -4.64 -18.91 -15.65
CA GLY A 166 -3.91 -20.16 -15.78
C GLY A 166 -3.69 -20.58 -17.22
N GLN A 167 -4.74 -20.51 -18.06
CA GLN A 167 -4.66 -20.77 -19.50
C GLN A 167 -3.71 -19.80 -20.22
N ALA A 168 -3.81 -18.50 -19.91
CA ALA A 168 -2.92 -17.48 -20.47
C ALA A 168 -1.44 -17.74 -20.11
N ILE A 169 -1.14 -18.12 -18.86
CA ILE A 169 0.24 -18.49 -18.46
C ILE A 169 0.70 -19.78 -19.16
N ALA A 170 -0.18 -20.76 -19.34
CA ALA A 170 0.16 -22.01 -20.02
C ALA A 170 0.59 -21.74 -21.47
N GLY A 171 -0.21 -21.02 -22.26
CA GLY A 171 0.14 -20.66 -23.64
C GLY A 171 1.39 -19.77 -23.76
N LEU A 172 1.73 -19.00 -22.72
CA LEU A 172 2.98 -18.23 -22.67
C LEU A 172 4.22 -19.10 -22.39
N ARG A 173 4.08 -20.31 -21.82
CA ARG A 173 5.23 -21.21 -21.53
C ARG A 173 5.78 -21.88 -22.79
N ASP A 174 4.97 -21.97 -23.84
CA ASP A 174 5.39 -22.45 -25.16
C ASP A 174 6.10 -21.35 -25.99
N SER A 175 6.30 -20.16 -25.39
CA SER A 175 7.15 -19.08 -25.90
C SER A 175 8.43 -18.96 -25.06
N PRO A 176 9.57 -18.57 -25.63
CA PRO A 176 10.82 -18.44 -24.89
C PRO A 176 10.72 -17.32 -23.84
N GLN A 177 10.79 -17.68 -22.55
CA GLN A 177 10.76 -16.76 -21.42
C GLN A 177 12.13 -16.60 -20.75
N LEU A 178 12.35 -15.42 -20.17
CA LEU A 178 13.43 -15.17 -19.20
C LEU A 178 13.39 -16.20 -18.05
N PRO A 179 14.55 -16.66 -17.55
CA PRO A 179 14.61 -17.73 -16.57
C PRO A 179 13.98 -17.31 -15.23
N ARG A 180 13.08 -18.16 -14.71
CA ARG A 180 12.63 -18.07 -13.32
C ARG A 180 13.82 -18.35 -12.40
N ARG A 181 14.26 -17.34 -11.65
CA ARG A 181 15.09 -17.55 -10.45
C ARG A 181 14.18 -17.52 -9.23
N ASP A 182 14.23 -18.57 -8.42
CA ASP A 182 13.62 -18.54 -7.09
C ASP A 182 14.23 -17.37 -6.31
N ALA A 183 13.37 -16.51 -5.75
CA ALA A 183 13.83 -15.42 -4.91
C ALA A 183 14.57 -16.03 -3.70
N GLY A 184 15.88 -15.78 -3.64
CA GLY A 184 16.77 -16.37 -2.65
C GLY A 184 16.24 -16.20 -1.23
N GLN A 185 16.39 -17.24 -0.41
CA GLN A 185 15.92 -17.24 0.97
C GLN A 185 16.49 -16.05 1.73
N VAL A 186 15.66 -15.06 2.06
CA VAL A 186 16.02 -14.02 3.03
C VAL A 186 16.00 -14.67 4.41
N PRO A 187 17.14 -14.84 5.10
CA PRO A 187 17.16 -15.51 6.39
C PRO A 187 16.49 -14.61 7.44
N ARG A 188 15.27 -14.99 7.86
CA ARG A 188 14.56 -14.32 8.95
C ARG A 188 14.61 -15.18 10.20
N ARG A 189 15.47 -14.81 11.15
CA ARG A 189 15.44 -15.37 12.51
C ARG A 189 14.06 -15.08 13.15
N PRO A 190 13.49 -16.02 13.93
CA PRO A 190 12.15 -15.86 14.47
C PRO A 190 12.13 -14.80 15.57
N VAL A 191 11.34 -13.74 15.38
CA VAL A 191 10.89 -12.86 16.46
C VAL A 191 9.46 -13.25 16.79
N GLN A 192 9.28 -14.07 17.82
CA GLN A 192 7.97 -14.39 18.37
C GLN A 192 7.30 -13.09 18.88
N ARG A 193 6.18 -12.70 18.25
CA ARG A 193 5.19 -11.83 18.91
C ARG A 193 3.79 -12.39 18.68
N ARG A 194 3.20 -12.83 19.79
CA ARG A 194 1.86 -13.41 19.94
C ARG A 194 0.82 -12.35 19.55
N PHE A 195 0.05 -12.61 18.48
CA PHE A 195 -1.23 -11.93 18.27
C PHE A 195 -2.27 -12.60 19.16
N GLN A 196 -2.82 -11.87 20.14
CA GLN A 196 -4.03 -12.28 20.85
C GLN A 196 -5.25 -11.75 20.09
N LEU A 197 -6.09 -12.66 19.60
CA LEU A 197 -7.43 -12.34 19.11
C LEU A 197 -8.41 -12.38 20.28
N SER A 198 -8.69 -11.23 20.88
CA SER A 198 -9.73 -11.11 21.91
C SER A 198 -11.12 -11.27 21.27
N HIS A 199 -11.69 -12.46 21.39
CA HIS A 199 -13.10 -12.69 21.08
C HIS A 199 -13.96 -12.09 22.19
N GLY A 200 -14.81 -11.13 21.86
CA GLY A 200 -15.84 -10.66 22.78
C GLY A 200 -16.91 -11.74 22.96
N HIS A 201 -17.17 -12.13 24.20
CA HIS A 201 -18.29 -13.01 24.53
C HIS A 201 -19.31 -12.24 25.39
N SER A 202 -20.56 -12.27 24.93
CA SER A 202 -21.71 -11.66 25.58
C SER A 202 -22.18 -12.49 26.79
N GLY A 203 -22.43 -11.83 27.93
CA GLY A 203 -23.11 -12.43 29.07
C GLY A 203 -24.12 -11.45 29.67
N GLN A 204 -25.40 -11.84 29.70
CA GLN A 204 -26.47 -11.09 30.37
C GLN A 204 -26.74 -11.68 31.76
N HIS A 205 -26.96 -10.83 32.77
CA HIS A 205 -27.78 -10.99 34.00
C HIS A 205 -27.53 -9.72 34.87
N GLY A 206 -28.44 -9.14 35.67
CA GLY A 206 -29.88 -9.34 35.81
C GLY A 206 -30.46 -8.81 37.15
N ARG A 207 -31.00 -7.56 37.16
CA ARG A 207 -31.79 -6.91 38.27
C ARG A 207 -30.98 -6.64 39.58
N SER A 208 -31.32 -5.76 40.54
CA SER A 208 -32.57 -5.02 40.91
C SER A 208 -32.27 -3.65 41.58
N ARG A 209 -33.26 -2.73 41.64
CA ARG A 209 -33.30 -1.43 42.38
C ARG A 209 -34.10 -1.57 43.71
N PRO A 210 -34.05 -0.65 44.71
CA PRO A 210 -34.43 0.80 44.65
C PRO A 210 -33.54 1.74 45.54
N ARG A 211 -33.84 3.00 45.93
CA ARG A 211 -35.00 3.92 45.74
C ARG A 211 -34.62 5.40 45.43
N HIS A 212 -34.90 6.39 46.32
CA HIS A 212 -34.92 7.86 46.12
C HIS A 212 -35.05 8.63 47.47
N PRO A 213 -35.14 10.00 47.61
CA PRO A 213 -34.80 11.15 46.71
C PRO A 213 -34.12 12.39 47.40
N THR A 214 -33.73 13.45 46.65
CA THR A 214 -34.08 14.90 46.84
C THR A 214 -33.44 15.82 45.74
N HIS A 215 -33.92 17.08 45.61
CA HIS A 215 -33.72 18.09 44.51
C HIS A 215 -34.05 19.52 45.07
N PRO A 216 -33.86 20.70 44.39
CA PRO A 216 -33.02 21.13 43.25
C PRO A 216 -32.28 22.53 43.45
N PRO A 217 -32.29 23.62 42.60
CA PRO A 217 -31.11 24.50 42.28
C PRO A 217 -31.29 26.02 42.66
N PRO A 218 -30.51 27.05 42.20
CA PRO A 218 -30.37 27.64 40.81
C PRO A 218 -28.91 28.07 40.41
N ASP A 219 -28.48 28.24 39.13
CA ASP A 219 -28.67 29.25 38.04
C ASP A 219 -27.60 30.43 38.03
N PRO A 220 -27.53 31.41 37.09
CA PRO A 220 -26.42 31.52 36.10
C PRO A 220 -25.62 32.84 36.12
N LEU A 221 -24.60 33.03 35.24
CA LEU A 221 -24.35 34.25 34.39
C LEU A 221 -22.97 34.34 33.66
N LEU A 222 -23.03 34.95 32.46
CA LEU A 222 -22.06 35.86 31.79
C LEU A 222 -20.85 35.39 30.96
N HIS A 223 -20.36 36.36 30.17
CA HIS A 223 -19.73 36.27 28.85
C HIS A 223 -18.22 36.66 28.81
N GLN A 224 -17.59 36.31 27.68
CA GLN A 224 -16.47 36.97 26.96
C GLN A 224 -14.98 36.70 27.32
N ASP A 225 -14.31 36.17 26.29
CA ASP A 225 -12.99 36.50 25.71
C ASP A 225 -11.67 36.41 26.50
N GLY A 226 -10.72 35.64 25.95
CA GLY A 226 -9.28 35.73 26.27
C GLY A 226 -8.45 34.45 26.00
N TYR A 227 -7.49 34.51 25.07
CA TYR A 227 -6.42 33.48 24.88
C TYR A 227 -5.61 33.29 26.20
N ASN A 228 -5.04 32.12 26.55
CA ASN A 228 -3.93 31.47 25.83
C ASN A 228 -3.56 30.06 26.41
N SER A 229 -2.80 29.28 25.62
CA SER A 229 -2.02 28.06 25.91
C SER A 229 -1.98 27.42 27.32
N GLY A 230 -2.25 26.10 27.41
CA GLY A 230 -1.85 25.25 28.55
C GLY A 230 -2.33 23.80 28.41
N ALA A 231 -1.51 22.82 28.80
CA ALA A 231 -1.82 21.39 28.65
C ALA A 231 -2.39 20.75 29.93
N ARG A 232 -3.37 19.84 29.79
CA ARG A 232 -3.58 18.62 30.60
C ARG A 232 -4.74 17.77 30.04
N ASP A 233 -4.88 16.56 30.59
CA ASP A 233 -5.93 15.55 30.33
C ASP A 233 -7.36 16.17 30.35
N ILE A 234 -8.39 15.62 29.69
CA ILE A 234 -8.79 14.19 29.63
C ILE A 234 -9.52 13.85 28.32
N HIS A 235 -9.38 12.58 27.89
CA HIS A 235 -10.11 11.82 26.86
C HIS A 235 -9.82 12.09 25.37
#